data_AF-A0A937XJY5-F1
#
_entry.id   AF-A0A937XJY5-F1
#
_cell.length_a   1.000
_cell.length_b   1.000
_cell.length_c   1.000
_cell.angle_alpha   90.00
_cell.angle_beta   90.00
_cell.angle_gamma   90.00
#
_symmetry.space_group_name_H-M   'P 1'
#
loop_
_entity.id
_entity.type
_entity.pdbx_description
1 polymer ?
#
loop_
_entity_poly.entity_id
_entity_poly.type
_entity_poly.pdbx_seq_one_letter_code
_entity_poly.pdbx_strand_id
1 'polypeptide(L)'
;YGVHRERSFFKDLVDFMISGPVMVQVLQGENAIAKNRELMGATDPKKAAAGTIRADFADSIDANAVHGSDGPDTAAVEIAFFFPAMAVFDR
;
A
#
# COMPACT_ATOMS: atom_id res chain seq x y z
N TYR A 1 1.46 -9.32 -3.52
CA TYR A 1 1.01 -9.21 -4.94
C TYR A 1 0.63 -10.52 -5.64
N GLY A 2 0.58 -11.69 -4.97
CA GLY A 2 0.23 -12.96 -5.65
C GLY A 2 -1.13 -12.95 -6.39
N VAL A 3 -2.09 -12.16 -5.89
CA VAL A 3 -3.40 -11.91 -6.53
C VAL A 3 -3.33 -11.29 -7.93
N HIS A 4 -2.19 -10.73 -8.32
CA HIS A 4 -1.99 -10.12 -9.64
C HIS A 4 -1.17 -11.00 -10.59
N ARG A 5 -0.82 -12.24 -10.23
CA ARG A 5 0.12 -13.08 -11.01
C ARG A 5 -0.22 -13.23 -12.50
N GLU A 6 -1.51 -13.26 -12.83
CA GLU A 6 -2.01 -13.42 -14.21
C GLU A 6 -2.20 -12.08 -14.95
N ARG A 7 -1.87 -10.93 -14.31
CA ARG A 7 -1.99 -9.60 -14.94
C ARG A 7 -0.76 -9.30 -15.78
N SER A 8 -0.96 -8.64 -16.92
CA SER A 8 0.12 -8.27 -17.85
C SER A 8 1.21 -7.42 -17.19
N PHE A 9 0.85 -6.58 -16.22
CA PHE A 9 1.79 -5.71 -15.49
C PHE A 9 2.49 -6.39 -14.31
N PHE A 10 2.21 -7.67 -14.02
CA PHE A 10 2.70 -8.33 -12.79
C PHE A 10 4.22 -8.36 -12.69
N LYS A 11 4.90 -8.68 -13.79
CA LYS A 11 6.36 -8.75 -13.81
C LYS A 11 6.97 -7.39 -13.50
N ASP A 12 6.51 -6.35 -14.18
CA ASP A 12 7.03 -4.99 -14.02
C ASP A 12 6.74 -4.46 -12.60
N LEU A 13 5.58 -4.79 -12.04
CA LEU A 13 5.24 -4.49 -10.65
C LEU A 13 6.21 -5.14 -9.66
N VAL A 14 6.53 -6.43 -9.83
CA VAL A 14 7.47 -7.12 -8.95
C VAL A 14 8.88 -6.52 -9.10
N ASP A 15 9.34 -6.30 -10.33
CA ASP A 15 10.65 -5.72 -10.62
C ASP A 15 10.79 -4.32 -9.98
N PHE A 16 9.75 -3.49 -10.06
CA PHE A 16 9.71 -2.18 -9.42
C PHE A 16 9.80 -2.28 -7.88
N MET A 17 8.97 -3.13 -7.27
CA MET A 17 8.89 -3.25 -5.80
C MET A 17 10.16 -3.81 -5.16
N ILE A 18 11.01 -4.50 -5.92
CA ILE A 18 12.30 -5.04 -5.45
C ILE A 18 13.51 -4.21 -5.94
N SER A 19 13.29 -3.13 -6.68
CA SER A 19 14.37 -2.28 -7.20
C SER A 19 15.09 -1.46 -6.12
N GLY A 20 14.51 -1.36 -4.92
CA GLY A 20 15.08 -0.66 -3.78
C GLY A 20 14.41 -1.05 -2.46
N PRO A 21 14.92 -0.55 -1.31
CA PRO A 21 14.32 -0.80 -0.02
C PRO A 21 12.95 -0.11 0.12
N VAL A 22 12.05 -0.73 0.88
CA VAL A 22 10.75 -0.17 1.24
C VAL A 22 10.64 0.04 2.75
N MET A 23 9.79 0.99 3.16
CA MET A 23 9.40 1.14 4.55
C MET A 23 8.02 0.49 4.75
N VAL A 24 7.92 -0.47 5.66
CA VAL A 24 6.66 -1.16 5.99
C VAL A 24 6.29 -0.87 7.45
N GLN A 25 5.02 -0.53 7.70
CA GLN A 25 4.49 -0.23 9.04
C GLN A 25 3.06 -0.72 9.22
N VAL A 26 2.65 -0.92 10.47
CA VAL A 26 1.25 -1.17 10.85
C VAL A 26 0.65 0.13 11.41
N LEU A 27 -0.48 0.55 10.86
CA LEU A 27 -1.23 1.72 11.32
C LEU A 27 -2.44 1.27 12.14
N GLN A 28 -2.59 1.79 13.35
CA GLN A 28 -3.68 1.46 14.28
C GLN A 28 -4.53 2.70 14.56
N GLY A 29 -5.85 2.51 14.61
CA GLY A 29 -6.82 3.55 14.91
C GLY A 29 -8.22 3.20 14.45
N GLU A 30 -9.21 4.00 14.86
CA GLU A 30 -10.59 3.82 14.42
C GLU A 30 -10.70 4.07 12.91
N ASN A 31 -11.33 3.14 12.18
CA ASN A 31 -11.45 3.16 10.73
C ASN A 31 -10.11 3.28 9.98
N ALA A 32 -9.02 2.74 10.54
CA ALA A 32 -7.65 2.90 10.03
C ALA A 32 -7.51 2.53 8.54
N ILE A 33 -8.15 1.44 8.09
CA ILE A 33 -8.08 1.02 6.68
C ILE A 33 -8.67 2.08 5.75
N ALA A 34 -9.90 2.53 6.03
CA ALA A 34 -10.58 3.54 5.22
C ALA A 34 -9.81 4.87 5.25
N LYS A 35 -9.37 5.32 6.44
CA LYS A 35 -8.60 6.55 6.60
C LYS A 35 -7.26 6.49 5.87
N ASN A 36 -6.54 5.37 5.93
CA ASN A 36 -5.29 5.22 5.19
C ASN A 36 -5.54 5.33 3.68
N ARG A 37 -6.59 4.68 3.16
CA ARG A 37 -6.93 4.77 1.73
C ARG A 37 -7.32 6.18 1.30
N GLU A 38 -8.03 6.92 2.14
CA GLU A 38 -8.34 8.33 1.92
C GLU A 38 -7.06 9.18 1.84
N LEU A 39 -6.14 9.01 2.81
CA LEU A 39 -4.85 9.70 2.83
C LEU A 39 -3.98 9.35 1.62
N MET A 40 -4.00 8.09 1.19
CA MET A 40 -3.26 7.65 0.00
C MET A 40 -3.78 8.31 -1.28
N GLY A 41 -5.09 8.45 -1.44
CA GLY A 41 -5.72 8.95 -2.66
C GLY A 41 -5.85 7.91 -3.78
N ALA A 42 -6.43 8.35 -4.91
CA ALA A 42 -6.66 7.49 -6.07
C ALA A 42 -5.34 6.92 -6.65
N THR A 43 -5.36 5.68 -7.15
CA THR A 43 -4.16 4.99 -7.67
C THR A 43 -3.50 5.74 -8.82
N ASP A 44 -4.29 6.33 -9.71
CA ASP A 44 -3.78 7.25 -10.72
C ASP A 44 -3.59 8.63 -10.07
N PRO A 45 -2.36 9.13 -9.92
CA PRO A 45 -2.10 10.40 -9.25
C PRO A 45 -2.77 11.58 -9.95
N LYS A 46 -3.05 11.50 -11.26
CA LYS A 46 -3.80 12.53 -12.00
C LYS A 46 -5.26 12.64 -11.57
N LYS A 47 -5.78 11.61 -10.89
CA LYS A 47 -7.15 11.53 -10.35
C LYS A 47 -7.17 11.65 -8.82
N ALA A 48 -6.02 11.72 -8.17
CA ALA A 48 -5.93 11.85 -6.73
C ALA A 48 -6.28 13.29 -6.31
N ALA A 49 -6.97 13.44 -5.18
CA ALA A 49 -7.29 14.76 -4.65
C ALA A 49 -6.02 15.46 -4.14
N ALA A 50 -5.95 16.79 -4.30
CA ALA A 50 -4.81 17.57 -3.83
C ALA A 50 -4.57 17.35 -2.32
N GLY A 51 -3.30 17.20 -1.91
CA GLY A 51 -2.92 16.92 -0.53
C GLY A 51 -3.01 15.45 -0.11
N THR A 52 -3.37 14.54 -1.02
CA THR A 52 -3.20 13.09 -0.80
C THR A 52 -1.77 12.66 -1.13
N ILE A 53 -1.32 11.56 -0.54
CA ILE A 53 0.06 11.07 -0.74
C ILE A 53 0.35 10.86 -2.23
N ARG A 54 -0.59 10.30 -2.99
CA ARG A 54 -0.39 10.08 -4.43
C ARG A 54 -0.43 11.36 -5.25
N ALA A 55 -1.19 12.37 -4.85
CA ALA A 55 -1.15 13.65 -5.56
C ALA A 55 0.22 14.35 -5.38
N ASP A 56 0.82 14.22 -4.20
CA ASP A 56 2.01 14.98 -3.84
C ASP A 56 3.32 14.23 -4.13
N PHE A 57 3.33 12.89 -4.10
CA PHE A 57 4.57 12.09 -4.09
C PHE A 57 4.64 10.95 -5.12
N ALA A 58 3.57 10.67 -5.88
CA ALA A 58 3.63 9.63 -6.90
C ALA A 58 4.26 10.15 -8.20
N ASP A 59 5.17 9.38 -8.78
CA ASP A 59 5.77 9.69 -10.08
C ASP A 59 4.86 9.30 -11.25
N SER A 60 4.13 8.19 -11.11
CA SER A 60 3.25 7.64 -12.15
C SER A 60 2.19 6.70 -11.58
N ILE A 61 1.34 6.14 -12.44
CA ILE A 61 0.35 5.12 -12.04
C ILE A 61 1.03 3.83 -11.53
N ASP A 62 2.18 3.47 -12.09
CA ASP A 62 2.94 2.28 -11.73
C ASP A 62 3.84 2.54 -10.51
N ALA A 63 4.43 3.74 -10.43
CA ALA A 63 5.24 4.22 -9.31
C ALA A 63 4.42 5.17 -8.41
N ASN A 64 3.34 4.66 -7.83
CA ASN A 64 2.35 5.47 -7.11
C ASN A 64 2.66 5.70 -5.61
N ALA A 65 3.93 5.66 -5.22
CA ALA A 65 4.48 5.92 -3.89
C ALA A 65 4.06 4.98 -2.73
N VAL A 66 2.78 4.58 -2.62
CA VAL A 66 2.26 3.88 -1.42
C VAL A 66 1.28 2.76 -1.73
N HIS A 67 1.34 1.72 -0.89
CA HIS A 67 0.38 0.63 -0.78
C HIS A 67 -0.38 0.72 0.55
N GLY A 68 -1.59 0.17 0.57
CA GLY A 68 -2.40 0.01 1.77
C GLY A 68 -3.51 -0.99 1.54
N SER A 69 -3.81 -1.79 2.55
CA SER A 69 -4.83 -2.83 2.50
C SER A 69 -6.20 -2.27 2.11
N ASP A 70 -7.00 -3.07 1.42
CA ASP A 70 -8.33 -2.66 0.91
C ASP A 70 -9.50 -3.12 1.79
N GLY A 71 -9.26 -4.01 2.76
CA GLY A 71 -10.27 -4.49 3.69
C GLY A 71 -9.66 -5.21 4.90
N PRO A 72 -10.49 -5.60 5.88
CA PRO A 72 -10.02 -6.25 7.11
C PRO A 72 -9.28 -7.57 6.85
N ASP A 73 -9.78 -8.38 5.93
CA ASP A 73 -9.19 -9.69 5.62
C ASP A 73 -7.82 -9.54 4.94
N THR A 74 -7.69 -8.60 3.99
CA THR A 74 -6.41 -8.32 3.34
C THR A 74 -5.43 -7.66 4.30
N ALA A 75 -5.88 -6.78 5.18
CA ALA A 75 -5.05 -6.19 6.23
C ALA A 75 -4.48 -7.27 7.17
N ALA A 76 -5.29 -8.22 7.62
CA ALA A 76 -4.83 -9.31 8.48
C ALA A 76 -3.75 -10.18 7.79
N VAL A 77 -3.97 -10.54 6.52
CA VAL A 77 -3.01 -11.33 5.73
C VAL A 77 -1.73 -10.55 5.46
N GLU A 78 -1.82 -9.27 5.07
CA GLU A 78 -0.66 -8.43 4.76
C GLU A 78 0.19 -8.13 5.99
N ILE A 79 -0.43 -7.85 7.14
CA ILE A 79 0.27 -7.66 8.41
C ILE A 79 1.03 -8.93 8.77
N ALA A 80 0.36 -10.10 8.75
CA ALA A 80 0.99 -11.38 9.09
C ALA A 80 2.11 -11.78 8.13
N PHE A 81 2.06 -11.30 6.87
CA PHE A 81 3.12 -11.54 5.89
C PHE A 81 4.43 -10.84 6.23
N PHE A 82 4.38 -9.59 6.70
CA PHE A 82 5.58 -8.80 7.03
C PHE A 82 5.98 -8.83 8.50
N PHE A 83 5.01 -8.94 9.40
CA PHE A 83 5.19 -8.88 10.85
C PHE A 83 4.70 -10.19 11.48
N PRO A 84 5.60 -11.02 12.01
CA PRO A 84 5.22 -12.06 12.95
C PRO A 84 4.46 -11.43 14.13
N ALA A 85 3.53 -12.16 14.76
CA ALA A 85 2.62 -11.60 15.78
C ALA A 85 3.32 -10.84 16.94
N MET A 86 4.58 -11.18 17.26
CA MET A 86 5.39 -10.51 18.29
C MET A 86 6.08 -9.21 17.85
N ALA A 87 5.92 -8.80 16.59
CA ALA A 87 6.57 -7.62 16.00
C ALA A 87 5.61 -6.42 15.87
N VAL A 88 4.40 -6.51 16.42
CA VAL A 88 3.43 -5.40 16.52
C VAL A 88 3.33 -4.99 17.98
N PHE A 89 3.62 -3.73 18.26
CA PHE A 89 3.67 -3.18 19.62
C PHE A 89 2.51 -2.21 19.82
N ASP A 90 1.70 -2.44 20.85
CA ASP A 90 0.64 -1.51 21.27
C ASP A 90 1.24 -0.33 22.06
N ARG A 91 0.45 0.75 22.17
CA ARG A 91 0.86 2.02 22.76
C ARG A 91 1.03 1.99 24.28
#